data_AF-A0A8T4SID3-F1
#
_entry.id   AF-A0A8T4SID3-F1
#
_cell.length_a   1.000
_cell.length_b   1.000
_cell.length_c   1.000
_cell.angle_alpha   90.00
_cell.angle_beta   90.00
_cell.angle_gamma   90.00
#
_symmetry.space_group_name_H-M   'P 1'
#
loop_
_entity.id
_entity.type
_entity.pdbx_description
1 polymer ?
#
loop_
_entity_poly.entity_id
_entity_poly.type
_entity_poly.pdbx_seq_one_letter_code
_entity_poly.pdbx_strand_id
1 'polypeptide(L)'
;MKLFLFVITCILLIPLVSALSMLDIAPRGFVAVVPSENTLESAEQALHGAQRAIDDMETAGLSITFAQDALDEAQRAMDENNLASVFLLSQLILYVASEAQLLQDELSVVQLELQPVDSDAAHAFYEQAATALGEARYDDARDALDSARNELKQAQSEQQRLESVQQLQEWFFVRYKWPLAFSLMAGMGVSVPLVRGFRTQRLKRKIVRARDDYEETKKLVIDLQRRCFIDKKMMPSTYRQKAVQYEEHLAELKRTLPVLEAQLEKKWSVKL
;
A
#
# COMPACT_ATOMS: atom_id res chain seq x y z
N MET A 1 31.05 15.12 -63.38
CA MET A 1 30.93 13.66 -63.17
C MET A 1 30.58 13.22 -61.72
N LYS A 2 30.37 14.13 -60.75
CA LYS A 2 29.92 13.77 -59.39
C LYS A 2 28.40 13.85 -59.16
N LEU A 3 27.66 14.59 -60.00
CA LEU A 3 26.20 14.67 -59.90
C LEU A 3 25.46 13.41 -60.39
N PHE A 4 26.07 12.64 -61.30
CA PHE A 4 25.41 11.45 -61.85
C PHE A 4 25.42 10.26 -60.88
N LEU A 5 26.35 10.24 -59.91
CA LEU A 5 26.44 9.15 -58.94
C LEU A 5 25.43 9.30 -57.78
N PHE A 6 24.98 10.53 -57.49
CA PHE A 6 24.03 10.82 -56.40
C PHE A 6 22.58 10.49 -56.78
N VAL A 7 22.21 10.67 -58.06
CA VAL A 7 20.87 10.32 -58.55
C VAL A 7 20.68 8.80 -58.59
N ILE A 8 21.72 8.03 -58.88
CA ILE A 8 21.66 6.56 -58.92
C ILE A 8 21.59 5.96 -57.51
N THR A 9 22.13 6.63 -56.48
CA THR A 9 22.01 6.16 -55.08
C THR A 9 20.65 6.46 -54.45
N CYS A 10 19.94 7.51 -54.86
CA CYS A 10 18.58 7.78 -54.39
C CYS A 10 17.51 6.86 -55.01
N ILE A 11 17.73 6.32 -56.22
CA ILE A 11 16.77 5.41 -56.87
C ILE A 11 16.85 3.98 -56.30
N LEU A 12 17.94 3.62 -55.62
CA LEU A 12 18.10 2.33 -54.92
C LEU A 12 17.62 2.34 -53.46
N LEU A 13 17.10 3.47 -52.98
CA LEU A 13 16.43 3.63 -51.68
C LEU A 13 14.90 3.75 -51.88
N ILE A 14 14.35 3.08 -52.90
CA ILE A 14 12.92 2.75 -52.91
C ILE A 14 12.74 1.78 -51.74
N PRO A 15 12.01 2.20 -50.70
CA PRO A 15 12.06 1.52 -49.43
C PRO A 15 11.42 0.14 -49.60
N LEU A 16 12.07 -0.85 -49.00
CA LEU A 16 11.63 -2.22 -48.78
C LEU A 16 10.41 -2.23 -47.82
N VAL A 17 9.38 -1.42 -48.08
CA VAL A 17 8.06 -1.46 -47.41
C VAL A 17 7.19 -2.54 -48.06
N SER A 18 7.82 -3.47 -48.79
CA SER A 18 7.18 -4.65 -49.33
C SER A 18 6.65 -5.51 -48.17
N ALA A 19 5.34 -5.46 -48.00
CA ALA A 19 4.50 -6.51 -47.43
C ALA A 19 4.72 -6.84 -45.95
N LEU A 20 4.47 -5.88 -45.05
CA LEU A 20 3.88 -6.28 -43.77
C LEU A 20 2.41 -6.60 -44.05
N SER A 21 2.02 -7.86 -43.89
CA SER A 21 0.62 -8.25 -43.97
C SER A 21 -0.09 -7.77 -42.72
N MET A 22 -1.39 -7.46 -42.83
CA MET A 22 -2.21 -7.18 -41.65
C MET A 22 -2.25 -8.38 -40.67
N LEU A 23 -1.97 -9.59 -41.16
CA LEU A 23 -1.77 -10.77 -40.30
C LEU A 23 -0.55 -10.65 -39.38
N ASP A 24 0.53 -9.99 -39.80
CA ASP A 24 1.77 -9.90 -39.03
C ASP A 24 1.62 -8.97 -37.81
N ILE A 25 0.63 -8.08 -37.86
CA ILE A 25 0.28 -7.13 -36.79
C ILE A 25 -1.06 -7.48 -36.14
N ALA A 26 -1.50 -8.74 -36.24
CA ALA A 26 -2.75 -9.17 -35.64
C ALA A 26 -2.76 -8.95 -34.11
N PRO A 27 -3.92 -8.55 -33.53
CA PRO A 27 -4.01 -8.32 -32.09
C PRO A 27 -3.76 -9.59 -31.28
N ARG A 28 -3.35 -9.42 -30.02
CA ARG A 28 -3.06 -10.57 -29.14
C ARG A 28 -4.30 -11.45 -28.95
N GLY A 29 -4.11 -12.75 -29.18
CA GLY A 29 -5.15 -13.76 -29.00
C GLY A 29 -5.86 -14.16 -30.28
N PHE A 30 -5.55 -13.53 -31.42
CA PHE A 30 -6.01 -14.01 -32.72
C PHE A 30 -5.41 -15.38 -33.04
N VAL A 31 -6.28 -16.36 -33.29
CA VAL A 31 -5.91 -17.71 -33.73
C VAL A 31 -6.71 -18.02 -34.98
N ALA A 32 -6.01 -18.11 -36.11
CA ALA A 32 -6.64 -18.36 -37.40
C ALA A 32 -6.77 -19.86 -37.68
N VAL A 33 -7.88 -20.26 -38.32
CA VAL A 33 -8.11 -21.64 -38.74
C VAL A 33 -8.37 -21.67 -40.24
N VAL A 34 -7.44 -22.26 -41.00
CA VAL A 34 -7.63 -22.43 -42.45
C VAL A 34 -8.65 -23.54 -42.68
N PRO A 35 -9.75 -23.28 -43.40
CA PRO A 35 -10.72 -24.32 -43.72
C PRO A 35 -10.11 -25.40 -44.62
N SER A 36 -10.56 -26.64 -44.46
CA SER A 36 -10.08 -27.77 -45.28
C SER A 36 -10.54 -27.70 -46.74
N GLU A 37 -11.59 -26.93 -47.03
CA GLU A 37 -12.12 -26.69 -48.37
C GLU A 37 -12.02 -25.20 -48.71
N ASN A 38 -11.06 -24.86 -49.56
CA ASN A 38 -10.86 -23.50 -50.08
C ASN A 38 -11.54 -23.39 -51.45
N THR A 39 -12.85 -23.15 -51.47
CA THR A 39 -13.58 -22.86 -52.71
C THR A 39 -13.73 -21.36 -52.91
N LEU A 40 -13.88 -20.94 -54.16
CA LEU A 40 -14.08 -19.51 -54.49
C LEU A 40 -15.36 -18.97 -53.83
N GLU A 41 -16.45 -19.74 -53.88
CA GLU A 41 -17.74 -19.36 -53.30
C GLU A 41 -17.65 -19.16 -51.78
N SER A 42 -16.92 -20.04 -51.06
CA SER A 42 -16.75 -19.87 -49.62
C SER A 42 -15.85 -18.68 -49.27
N ALA A 43 -14.86 -18.37 -50.12
CA ALA A 43 -14.00 -17.19 -49.95
C ALA A 43 -14.78 -15.89 -50.19
N GLU A 44 -15.65 -15.84 -51.21
CA GLU A 44 -16.56 -14.70 -51.46
C GLU A 44 -17.53 -14.50 -50.30
N GLN A 45 -18.08 -15.58 -49.76
CA GLN A 45 -18.96 -15.52 -48.60
C GLN A 45 -18.23 -14.99 -47.35
N ALA A 46 -16.96 -15.38 -47.15
CA ALA A 46 -16.14 -14.89 -46.06
C ALA A 46 -15.86 -13.38 -46.19
N LEU A 47 -15.51 -12.90 -47.38
CA LEU A 47 -15.34 -11.47 -47.66
C LEU A 47 -16.62 -10.67 -47.42
N HIS A 48 -17.77 -11.18 -47.86
CA HIS A 48 -19.05 -10.54 -47.59
C HIS A 48 -19.38 -10.48 -46.09
N GLY A 49 -19.00 -11.50 -45.33
CA GLY A 49 -19.10 -11.49 -43.87
C GLY A 49 -18.21 -10.41 -43.25
N ALA A 50 -16.96 -10.31 -43.70
CA ALA A 50 -16.01 -9.30 -43.25
C ALA A 50 -16.48 -7.87 -43.56
N GLN A 51 -16.99 -7.62 -44.78
CA GLN A 51 -17.57 -6.33 -45.16
C GLN A 51 -18.72 -5.93 -44.24
N ARG A 52 -19.67 -6.85 -43.97
CA ARG A 52 -20.78 -6.56 -43.05
C ARG A 52 -20.30 -6.20 -41.65
N ALA A 53 -19.26 -6.89 -41.16
CA ALA A 53 -18.70 -6.58 -39.84
C ALA A 53 -18.07 -5.18 -39.81
N ILE A 54 -17.44 -4.74 -40.90
CA ILE A 54 -16.92 -3.37 -41.05
C ILE A 54 -18.08 -2.36 -41.06
N ASP A 55 -19.15 -2.63 -41.81
CA ASP A 55 -20.33 -1.77 -41.86
C ASP A 55 -21.00 -1.65 -40.47
N ASP A 56 -21.05 -2.76 -39.72
CA ASP A 56 -21.55 -2.79 -38.34
C ASP A 56 -20.66 -1.97 -37.39
N MET A 57 -19.32 -2.08 -37.53
CA MET A 57 -18.36 -1.25 -36.79
C MET A 57 -18.53 0.24 -37.09
N GLU A 58 -18.66 0.61 -38.36
CA GLU A 58 -18.88 2.00 -38.78
C GLU A 58 -20.18 2.55 -38.18
N THR A 59 -21.25 1.75 -38.22
CA THR A 59 -22.56 2.10 -37.63
C THR A 59 -22.47 2.27 -36.12
N ALA A 60 -21.63 1.49 -35.44
CA ALA A 60 -21.36 1.61 -34.01
C ALA A 60 -20.42 2.78 -33.66
N GLY A 61 -19.89 3.51 -34.65
CA GLY A 61 -18.95 4.61 -34.48
C GLY A 61 -17.53 4.15 -34.09
N LEU A 62 -17.20 2.88 -34.37
CA LEU A 62 -15.89 2.30 -34.10
C LEU A 62 -14.91 2.63 -35.24
N SER A 63 -13.62 2.65 -34.92
CA SER A 63 -12.58 2.85 -35.93
C SER A 63 -12.51 1.65 -36.87
N ILE A 64 -12.72 1.90 -38.16
CA ILE A 64 -12.67 0.89 -39.21
C ILE A 64 -11.33 0.83 -39.93
N THR A 65 -10.38 1.71 -39.60
CA THR A 65 -9.10 1.87 -40.33
C THR A 65 -8.35 0.55 -40.53
N PHE A 66 -8.06 -0.16 -39.43
CA PHE A 66 -7.40 -1.47 -39.48
C PHE A 66 -8.20 -2.51 -40.26
N ALA A 67 -9.51 -2.58 -40.04
CA ALA A 67 -10.36 -3.58 -40.67
C ALA A 67 -10.49 -3.34 -42.19
N GLN A 68 -10.54 -2.07 -42.60
CA GLN A 68 -10.57 -1.66 -44.00
C GLN A 68 -9.27 -1.99 -44.72
N ASP A 69 -8.11 -1.71 -44.10
CA ASP A 69 -6.80 -2.05 -44.66
C ASP A 69 -6.64 -3.57 -44.85
N ALA A 70 -7.15 -4.36 -43.89
CA ALA A 70 -7.18 -5.81 -43.98
C ALA A 70 -8.14 -6.33 -45.06
N LEU A 71 -9.28 -5.65 -45.27
CA LEU A 71 -10.22 -5.97 -46.34
C LEU A 71 -9.61 -5.69 -47.71
N ASP A 72 -8.94 -4.55 -47.88
CA ASP A 72 -8.25 -4.19 -49.12
C ASP A 72 -7.10 -5.18 -49.43
N GLU A 73 -6.41 -5.70 -48.42
CA GLU A 73 -5.47 -6.81 -48.58
C GLU A 73 -6.16 -8.12 -48.97
N ALA A 74 -7.33 -8.41 -48.39
CA ALA A 74 -8.09 -9.62 -48.70
C ALA A 74 -8.65 -9.61 -50.13
N GLN A 75 -9.10 -8.45 -50.62
CA GLN A 75 -9.55 -8.27 -52.00
C GLN A 75 -8.39 -8.49 -52.99
N ARG A 76 -7.20 -7.94 -52.70
CA ARG A 76 -6.00 -8.20 -53.51
C ARG A 76 -5.62 -9.68 -53.52
N ALA A 77 -5.71 -10.36 -52.37
CA ALA A 77 -5.47 -11.80 -52.30
C ALA A 77 -6.50 -12.61 -53.09
N MET A 78 -7.75 -12.14 -53.18
CA MET A 78 -8.80 -12.74 -54.02
C MET A 78 -8.45 -12.60 -55.51
N ASP A 79 -8.01 -11.43 -55.94
CA ASP A 79 -7.58 -11.19 -57.33
C ASP A 79 -6.37 -12.06 -57.72
N GLU A 80 -5.49 -12.35 -56.76
CA GLU A 80 -4.34 -13.24 -56.91
C GLU A 80 -4.70 -14.74 -56.79
N ASN A 81 -5.98 -15.07 -56.59
CA ASN A 81 -6.49 -16.43 -56.35
C ASN A 81 -5.84 -17.12 -55.13
N ASN A 82 -5.36 -16.34 -54.16
CA ASN A 82 -4.84 -16.81 -52.88
C ASN A 82 -5.97 -16.90 -51.83
N LEU A 83 -6.84 -17.89 -52.02
CA LEU A 83 -8.04 -18.08 -51.18
C LEU A 83 -7.72 -18.28 -49.70
N ALA A 84 -6.57 -18.89 -49.38
CA ALA A 84 -6.16 -19.09 -47.99
C ALA A 84 -5.97 -17.75 -47.26
N SER A 85 -5.29 -16.78 -47.89
CA SER A 85 -5.14 -15.44 -47.34
C SER A 85 -6.47 -14.70 -47.20
N VAL A 86 -7.40 -14.88 -48.15
CA VAL A 86 -8.76 -14.31 -48.05
C VAL A 86 -9.47 -14.78 -46.78
N PHE A 87 -9.43 -16.08 -46.47
CA PHE A 87 -10.04 -16.61 -45.25
C PHE A 87 -9.38 -16.07 -43.98
N LEU A 88 -8.05 -16.05 -43.95
CA LEU A 88 -7.30 -15.58 -42.78
C LEU A 88 -7.58 -14.10 -42.49
N LEU A 89 -7.57 -13.24 -43.51
CA LEU A 89 -7.86 -11.82 -43.38
C LEU A 89 -9.33 -11.57 -43.03
N SER A 90 -10.26 -12.33 -43.62
CA SER A 90 -11.68 -12.24 -43.26
C SER A 90 -11.92 -12.64 -41.80
N GLN A 91 -11.26 -13.69 -41.31
CA GLN A 91 -11.31 -14.08 -39.89
C GLN A 91 -10.69 -13.01 -38.98
N LEU A 92 -9.59 -12.39 -39.40
CA LEU A 92 -8.96 -11.29 -38.67
C LEU A 92 -9.91 -10.10 -38.54
N ILE A 93 -10.59 -9.71 -39.61
CA ILE A 93 -11.58 -8.62 -39.60
C ILE A 93 -12.72 -8.93 -38.64
N LEU A 94 -13.29 -10.14 -38.71
CA LEU A 94 -14.35 -10.57 -37.80
C LEU A 94 -13.90 -10.56 -36.34
N TYR A 95 -12.67 -11.02 -36.08
CA TYR A 95 -12.07 -11.00 -34.75
C TYR A 95 -11.93 -9.58 -34.23
N VAL A 96 -11.34 -8.69 -35.02
CA VAL A 96 -11.15 -7.27 -34.68
C VAL A 96 -12.48 -6.56 -34.42
N ALA A 97 -13.50 -6.82 -35.25
CA ALA A 97 -14.83 -6.27 -35.04
C ALA A 97 -15.42 -6.71 -33.70
N SER A 98 -15.33 -8.01 -33.39
CA SER A 98 -15.81 -8.54 -32.11
C SER A 98 -15.06 -7.98 -30.91
N GLU A 99 -13.75 -7.79 -31.04
CA GLU A 99 -12.88 -7.27 -29.99
C GLU A 99 -13.17 -5.78 -29.73
N ALA A 100 -13.33 -4.99 -30.79
CA ALA A 100 -13.68 -3.58 -30.69
C ALA A 100 -15.04 -3.37 -29.99
N GLN A 101 -16.02 -4.19 -30.34
CA GLN A 101 -17.34 -4.18 -29.71
C GLN A 101 -17.26 -4.57 -28.23
N LEU A 102 -16.51 -5.62 -27.90
CA LEU A 102 -16.30 -6.03 -26.51
C LEU A 102 -15.65 -4.91 -25.69
N LEU A 103 -14.60 -4.27 -26.21
CA LEU A 103 -13.93 -3.16 -25.53
C LEU A 103 -14.86 -1.95 -25.36
N GLN A 104 -15.71 -1.65 -26.34
CA GLN A 104 -16.71 -0.59 -26.24
C GLN A 104 -17.73 -0.88 -25.14
N ASP A 105 -18.25 -2.10 -25.08
CA ASP A 105 -19.16 -2.54 -24.02
C ASP A 105 -18.48 -2.44 -22.65
N GLU A 106 -17.23 -2.90 -22.53
CA GLU A 106 -16.46 -2.81 -21.29
C GLU A 106 -16.19 -1.37 -20.84
N LEU A 107 -15.87 -0.47 -21.78
CA LEU A 107 -15.72 0.96 -21.50
C LEU A 107 -17.01 1.55 -20.95
N SER A 108 -18.16 1.19 -21.50
CA SER A 108 -19.45 1.68 -21.00
C SER A 108 -19.72 1.25 -19.56
N VAL A 109 -19.33 0.02 -19.19
CA VAL A 109 -19.45 -0.48 -17.81
C VAL A 109 -18.51 0.28 -16.88
N VAL A 110 -17.24 0.42 -17.23
CA VAL A 110 -16.26 1.13 -16.41
C VAL A 110 -16.65 2.60 -16.24
N GLN A 111 -17.22 3.24 -17.26
CA GLN A 111 -17.73 4.61 -17.17
C GLN A 111 -18.83 4.77 -16.12
N LEU A 112 -19.74 3.79 -16.03
CA LEU A 112 -20.79 3.78 -15.00
C LEU A 112 -20.21 3.58 -13.60
N GLU A 113 -19.19 2.73 -13.47
CA GLU A 113 -18.50 2.46 -12.20
C GLU A 113 -17.65 3.64 -11.72
N LEU A 114 -17.17 4.49 -12.63
CA LEU A 114 -16.40 5.70 -12.32
C LEU A 114 -17.27 6.82 -11.71
N GLN A 115 -18.57 6.91 -12.05
CA GLN A 115 -19.42 8.00 -11.56
C GLN A 115 -19.48 8.16 -10.02
N PRO A 116 -19.60 7.08 -9.22
CA PRO A 116 -19.63 7.19 -7.76
C PRO A 116 -18.25 7.27 -7.08
N VAL A 117 -17.14 7.04 -7.81
CA VAL A 117 -15.80 6.88 -7.22
C VAL A 117 -14.88 7.97 -7.74
N ASP A 118 -14.44 8.86 -6.86
CA ASP A 118 -13.51 9.94 -7.20
C ASP A 118 -12.07 9.40 -7.27
N SER A 119 -11.64 8.98 -8.46
CA SER A 119 -10.27 8.50 -8.73
C SER A 119 -9.72 9.08 -10.03
N ASP A 120 -8.91 10.13 -9.91
CA ASP A 120 -8.23 10.79 -11.03
C ASP A 120 -7.41 9.80 -11.87
N ALA A 121 -6.75 8.83 -11.23
CA ALA A 121 -5.94 7.82 -11.90
C ALA A 121 -6.79 6.87 -12.75
N ALA A 122 -7.94 6.42 -12.22
CA ALA A 122 -8.86 5.57 -12.96
C ALA A 122 -9.48 6.31 -14.15
N HIS A 123 -9.80 7.59 -13.99
CA HIS A 123 -10.27 8.45 -15.09
C HIS A 123 -9.21 8.60 -16.20
N ALA A 124 -7.95 8.85 -15.84
CA ALA A 124 -6.88 8.97 -16.81
C ALA A 124 -6.67 7.70 -17.64
N PHE A 125 -6.68 6.52 -17.00
CA PHE A 125 -6.58 5.25 -17.72
C PHE A 125 -7.81 4.95 -18.58
N TYR A 126 -9.01 5.34 -18.13
CA TYR A 126 -10.22 5.23 -18.94
C TYR A 126 -10.15 6.08 -20.21
N GLU A 127 -9.71 7.35 -20.11
CA GLU A 127 -9.53 8.22 -21.28
C GLU A 127 -8.47 7.67 -22.23
N GLN A 128 -7.39 7.10 -21.69
CA GLN A 128 -6.36 6.44 -22.49
C GLN A 128 -6.92 5.23 -23.24
N ALA A 129 -7.74 4.40 -22.58
CA ALA A 129 -8.39 3.25 -23.20
C ALA A 129 -9.36 3.67 -24.32
N ALA A 130 -10.19 4.69 -24.07
CA ALA A 130 -11.12 5.22 -25.07
C ALA A 130 -10.38 5.80 -26.29
N THR A 131 -9.29 6.52 -26.06
CA THR A 131 -8.44 7.08 -27.13
C THR A 131 -7.79 5.96 -27.94
N ALA A 132 -7.19 4.97 -27.27
CA ALA A 132 -6.55 3.83 -27.93
C ALA A 132 -7.55 3.01 -28.76
N LEU A 133 -8.78 2.82 -28.28
CA LEU A 133 -9.86 2.17 -29.04
C LEU A 133 -10.21 2.98 -30.30
N GLY A 134 -10.32 4.31 -30.18
CA GLY A 134 -10.53 5.21 -31.32
C GLY A 134 -9.39 5.16 -32.36
N GLU A 135 -8.17 4.89 -31.92
CA GLU A 135 -6.98 4.69 -32.76
C GLU A 135 -6.82 3.26 -33.29
N ALA A 136 -7.79 2.36 -33.07
CA ALA A 136 -7.71 0.93 -33.40
C ALA A 136 -6.52 0.18 -32.76
N ARG A 137 -6.02 0.68 -31.63
CA ARG A 137 -4.95 0.06 -30.83
C ARG A 137 -5.54 -0.82 -29.73
N TYR A 138 -6.13 -1.95 -30.12
CA TYR A 138 -6.94 -2.79 -29.24
C TYR A 138 -6.17 -3.35 -28.03
N ASP A 139 -4.92 -3.78 -28.22
CA ASP A 139 -4.09 -4.29 -27.11
C ASP A 139 -3.83 -3.19 -26.06
N ASP A 140 -3.51 -1.96 -26.50
CA ASP A 140 -3.28 -0.84 -25.60
C ASP A 140 -4.57 -0.39 -24.91
N ALA A 141 -5.69 -0.42 -25.62
CA ALA A 141 -7.01 -0.12 -25.06
C ALA A 141 -7.36 -1.09 -23.95
N ARG A 142 -7.13 -2.39 -24.15
CA ARG A 142 -7.35 -3.44 -23.15
C ARG A 142 -6.44 -3.25 -21.93
N ASP A 143 -5.14 -3.06 -22.13
CA ASP A 143 -4.17 -2.88 -21.05
C ASP A 143 -4.50 -1.63 -20.20
N ALA A 144 -4.95 -0.54 -20.84
CA ALA A 144 -5.39 0.67 -20.16
C ALA A 144 -6.72 0.46 -19.40
N LEU A 145 -7.68 -0.29 -19.98
CA LEU A 145 -8.97 -0.59 -19.36
C LEU A 145 -8.79 -1.48 -18.11
N ASP A 146 -7.92 -2.47 -18.18
CA ASP A 146 -7.55 -3.30 -17.03
C ASP A 146 -6.89 -2.48 -15.92
N SER A 147 -6.03 -1.52 -16.29
CA SER A 147 -5.43 -0.57 -15.35
C SER A 147 -6.49 0.32 -14.69
N ALA A 148 -7.44 0.86 -15.46
CA ALA A 148 -8.56 1.64 -14.94
C ALA A 148 -9.40 0.85 -13.92
N ARG A 149 -9.72 -0.42 -14.24
CA ARG A 149 -10.47 -1.32 -13.35
C ARG A 149 -9.73 -1.60 -12.04
N ASN A 150 -8.41 -1.78 -12.10
CA ASN A 150 -7.60 -2.04 -10.92
C ASN A 150 -7.56 -0.83 -9.98
N GLU A 151 -7.35 0.37 -10.52
CA GLU A 151 -7.39 1.62 -9.75
C GLU A 151 -8.78 1.88 -9.16
N LEU A 152 -9.84 1.59 -9.92
CA LEU A 152 -11.22 1.73 -9.47
C LEU A 152 -11.52 0.78 -8.30
N LYS A 153 -11.14 -0.50 -8.40
CA LYS A 153 -11.27 -1.47 -7.31
C LYS A 153 -10.50 -1.04 -6.07
N GLN A 154 -9.30 -0.49 -6.25
CA GLN A 154 -8.52 0.03 -5.14
C GLN A 154 -9.24 1.19 -4.46
N ALA A 155 -9.69 2.20 -5.21
CA ALA A 155 -10.42 3.35 -4.68
C ALA A 155 -11.72 2.94 -3.96
N GLN A 156 -12.50 2.01 -4.53
CA GLN A 156 -13.69 1.45 -3.88
C GLN A 156 -13.35 0.75 -2.57
N SER A 157 -12.28 -0.04 -2.53
CA SER A 157 -11.86 -0.74 -1.32
C SER A 157 -11.45 0.22 -0.20
N GLU A 158 -10.81 1.35 -0.56
CA GLU A 158 -10.42 2.39 0.38
C GLU A 158 -11.65 3.13 0.92
N GLN A 159 -12.59 3.48 0.05
CA GLN A 159 -13.86 4.10 0.46
C GLN A 159 -14.65 3.19 1.39
N GLN A 160 -14.81 1.92 1.06
CA GLN A 160 -15.50 0.95 1.90
C GLN A 160 -14.80 0.77 3.25
N ARG A 161 -13.46 0.81 3.27
CA ARG A 161 -12.68 0.78 4.51
C ARG A 161 -12.93 2.03 5.35
N LEU A 162 -12.96 3.21 4.75
CA LEU A 162 -13.25 4.47 5.45
C LEU A 162 -14.66 4.48 6.02
N GLU A 163 -15.66 4.07 5.24
CA GLU A 163 -17.05 3.92 5.70
C GLU A 163 -17.16 2.94 6.87
N SER A 164 -16.49 1.79 6.78
CA SER A 164 -16.47 0.81 7.86
C SER A 164 -15.84 1.36 9.15
N VAL A 165 -14.74 2.12 9.03
CA VAL A 165 -14.09 2.78 10.16
C VAL A 165 -15.00 3.85 10.77
N GLN A 166 -15.65 4.67 9.95
CA GLN A 166 -16.58 5.70 10.41
C GLN A 166 -17.79 5.07 11.12
N GLN A 167 -18.40 4.03 10.55
CA GLN A 167 -19.53 3.32 11.17
C GLN A 167 -19.13 2.69 12.51
N LEU A 168 -17.95 2.07 12.59
CA LEU A 168 -17.42 1.54 13.85
C LEU A 168 -17.21 2.64 14.89
N GLN A 169 -16.68 3.80 14.48
CA GLN A 169 -16.48 4.94 15.35
C GLN A 169 -17.81 5.46 15.90
N GLU A 170 -18.78 5.73 15.03
CA GLU A 170 -20.10 6.23 15.42
C GLU A 170 -20.81 5.25 16.36
N TRP A 171 -20.84 3.96 16.00
CA TRP A 171 -21.48 2.94 16.82
C TRP A 171 -20.80 2.79 18.19
N PHE A 172 -19.47 2.78 18.23
CA PHE A 172 -18.71 2.64 19.48
C PHE A 172 -18.96 3.84 20.40
N PHE A 173 -18.87 5.07 19.90
CA PHE A 173 -19.10 6.24 20.73
C PHE A 173 -20.57 6.35 21.15
N VAL A 174 -21.54 6.10 20.27
CA VAL A 174 -22.97 6.16 20.65
C VAL A 174 -23.31 5.11 21.71
N ARG A 175 -22.84 3.87 21.56
CA ARG A 175 -23.17 2.78 22.47
C ARG A 175 -22.43 2.84 23.80
N TYR A 176 -21.16 3.27 23.80
CA TYR A 176 -20.27 3.16 24.97
C TYR A 176 -19.92 4.50 25.65
N LYS A 177 -20.52 5.63 25.27
CA LYS A 177 -20.32 6.94 25.93
C LYS A 177 -20.41 6.87 27.46
N TRP A 178 -21.48 6.28 28.00
CA TRP A 178 -21.69 6.18 29.45
C TRP A 178 -20.72 5.20 30.15
N PRO A 179 -20.54 3.95 29.66
CA PRO A 179 -19.51 3.04 30.18
C PRO A 179 -18.09 3.63 30.15
N LEU A 180 -17.71 4.34 29.08
CA LEU A 180 -16.40 4.96 28.94
C LEU A 180 -16.21 6.13 29.92
N ALA A 181 -17.23 6.97 30.10
CA ALA A 181 -17.19 8.04 31.10
C ALA A 181 -17.07 7.47 32.52
N PHE A 182 -17.83 6.41 32.82
CA PHE A 182 -17.78 5.75 34.13
C PHE A 182 -16.43 5.08 34.38
N SER A 183 -15.84 4.40 33.39
CA SER A 183 -14.52 3.78 33.53
C SER A 183 -13.42 4.83 33.74
N LEU A 184 -13.51 5.98 33.08
CA LEU A 184 -12.60 7.10 33.28
C LEU A 184 -12.72 7.70 34.69
N MET A 185 -13.96 7.90 35.18
CA MET A 185 -14.22 8.34 36.56
C MET A 185 -13.71 7.34 37.59
N ALA A 186 -13.98 6.05 37.37
CA ALA A 186 -13.52 4.97 38.24
C ALA A 186 -11.99 4.89 38.26
N GLY A 187 -11.33 5.03 37.10
CA GLY A 187 -9.88 5.08 36.98
C GLY A 187 -9.28 6.25 37.77
N MET A 188 -9.86 7.45 37.68
CA MET A 188 -9.44 8.58 38.50
C MET A 188 -9.63 8.31 39.99
N GLY A 189 -10.78 7.75 40.40
CA GLY A 189 -11.06 7.41 41.79
C GLY A 189 -10.07 6.39 42.38
N VAL A 190 -9.72 5.35 41.61
CA VAL A 190 -8.80 4.28 42.01
C VAL A 190 -7.33 4.73 42.00
N SER A 191 -6.96 5.66 41.11
CA SER A 191 -5.58 6.15 41.01
C SER A 191 -5.08 6.84 42.29
N VAL A 192 -5.95 7.58 42.98
CA VAL A 192 -5.60 8.37 44.17
C VAL A 192 -5.13 7.48 45.35
N PRO A 193 -5.87 6.46 45.81
CA PRO A 193 -5.40 5.58 46.88
C PRO A 193 -4.17 4.77 46.48
N LEU A 194 -4.05 4.35 45.21
CA LEU A 194 -2.89 3.63 44.68
C LEU A 194 -1.60 4.47 44.78
N VAL A 195 -1.63 5.70 44.26
CA VAL A 195 -0.47 6.61 44.34
C VAL A 195 -0.14 6.95 45.80
N ARG A 196 -1.16 7.15 46.64
CA ARG A 196 -0.97 7.41 48.07
C ARG A 196 -0.32 6.24 48.80
N GLY A 197 -0.75 5.01 48.54
CA GLY A 197 -0.22 3.77 49.11
C GLY A 197 1.20 3.47 48.65
N PHE A 198 1.48 3.64 47.35
CA PHE A 198 2.83 3.48 46.82
C PHE A 198 3.81 4.47 47.47
N ARG A 199 3.41 5.73 47.65
CA ARG A 199 4.23 6.74 48.32
C ARG A 199 4.50 6.40 49.80
N THR A 200 3.51 5.93 50.55
CA THR A 200 3.72 5.53 51.96
C THR A 200 4.61 4.30 52.06
N GLN A 201 4.42 3.31 51.19
CA GLN A 201 5.28 2.13 51.16
C GLN A 201 6.73 2.49 50.82
N ARG A 202 6.94 3.40 49.85
CA ARG A 202 8.28 3.92 49.52
C ARG A 202 8.92 4.64 50.71
N LEU A 203 8.16 5.45 51.44
CA LEU A 203 8.66 6.15 52.63
C LEU A 203 9.00 5.17 53.76
N LYS A 204 8.14 4.18 54.03
CA LYS A 204 8.42 3.11 55.00
C LYS A 204 9.70 2.35 54.66
N ARG A 205 9.88 1.97 53.39
CA ARG A 205 11.12 1.31 52.93
C ARG A 205 12.35 2.19 53.13
N LYS A 206 12.23 3.51 52.92
CA LYS A 206 13.33 4.45 53.19
C LYS A 206 13.67 4.52 54.68
N ILE A 207 12.67 4.56 55.56
CA ILE A 207 12.88 4.58 57.02
C ILE A 207 13.57 3.28 57.47
N VAL A 208 13.09 2.13 57.00
CA VAL A 208 13.71 0.83 57.32
C VAL A 208 15.17 0.80 56.89
N ARG A 209 15.47 1.16 55.64
CA ARG A 209 16.85 1.22 55.14
C ARG A 209 17.72 2.17 55.96
N ALA A 210 17.25 3.39 56.21
CA ALA A 210 18.01 4.36 57.01
C ALA A 210 18.26 3.89 58.46
N ARG A 211 17.34 3.09 59.03
CA ARG A 211 17.51 2.47 60.35
C ARG A 211 18.51 1.32 60.30
N ASP A 212 18.44 0.47 59.28
CA ASP A 212 19.37 -0.63 59.06
C ASP A 212 20.81 -0.06 58.85
N ASP A 213 20.95 0.96 58.01
CA ASP A 213 22.21 1.67 57.75
C ASP A 213 22.78 2.30 59.03
N TYR A 214 21.92 2.84 59.91
CA TYR A 214 22.33 3.40 61.20
C TYR A 214 22.91 2.34 62.14
N GLU A 215 22.22 1.20 62.28
CA GLU A 215 22.70 0.09 63.10
C GLU A 215 23.97 -0.57 62.54
N GLU A 216 24.07 -0.69 61.22
CA GLU A 216 25.28 -1.18 60.56
C GLU A 216 26.47 -0.24 60.77
N THR A 217 26.29 1.06 60.55
CA THR A 217 27.33 2.06 60.75
C THR A 217 27.80 2.10 62.20
N LYS A 218 26.88 1.98 63.17
CA LYS A 218 27.20 1.88 64.59
C LYS A 218 28.06 0.65 64.91
N LYS A 219 27.75 -0.51 64.31
CA LYS A 219 28.59 -1.72 64.43
C LYS A 219 29.97 -1.51 63.84
N LEU A 220 30.08 -0.85 62.68
CA LEU A 220 31.38 -0.53 62.05
C LEU A 220 32.25 0.36 62.95
N VAL A 221 31.67 1.32 63.66
CA VAL A 221 32.41 2.14 64.66
C VAL A 221 32.96 1.28 65.80
N ILE A 222 32.14 0.37 66.34
CA ILE A 222 32.57 -0.56 67.41
C ILE A 222 33.67 -1.51 66.89
N ASP A 223 33.52 -2.04 65.69
CA ASP A 223 34.51 -2.92 65.07
C ASP A 223 35.82 -2.20 64.77
N LEU A 224 35.77 -0.94 64.33
CA LEU A 224 36.95 -0.10 64.16
C LEU A 224 37.68 0.11 65.49
N GLN A 225 36.95 0.43 66.56
CA GLN A 225 37.52 0.59 67.90
C GLN A 225 38.22 -0.69 68.34
N ARG A 226 37.57 -1.85 68.18
CA ARG A 226 38.15 -3.16 68.48
C ARG A 226 39.42 -3.43 67.66
N ARG A 227 39.40 -3.19 66.35
CA ARG A 227 40.56 -3.41 65.47
C ARG A 227 41.75 -2.52 65.82
N CYS A 228 41.50 -1.27 66.23
CA CYS A 228 42.55 -0.32 66.60
C CYS A 228 43.14 -0.61 67.99
N PHE A 229 42.28 -0.76 69.00
CA PHE A 229 42.71 -0.79 70.41
C PHE A 229 42.95 -2.20 70.96
N ILE A 230 42.19 -3.19 70.49
CA ILE A 230 42.30 -4.58 70.98
C ILE A 230 43.23 -5.37 70.07
N ASP A 231 42.90 -5.44 68.78
CA ASP A 231 43.64 -6.29 67.83
C ASP A 231 44.96 -5.63 67.34
N LYS A 232 45.12 -4.31 67.54
CA LYS A 232 46.25 -3.50 67.05
C LYS A 232 46.53 -3.66 65.54
N LYS A 233 45.50 -3.95 64.75
CA LYS A 233 45.57 -4.18 63.29
C LYS A 233 45.50 -2.88 62.48
N MET A 234 45.37 -1.72 63.12
CA MET A 234 45.19 -0.41 62.49
C MET A 234 45.94 0.68 63.23
N MET A 235 46.53 1.62 62.50
CA MET A 235 47.17 2.80 63.07
C MET A 235 46.15 3.79 63.66
N PRO A 236 46.42 4.44 64.80
CA PRO A 236 45.50 5.39 65.43
C PRO A 236 45.07 6.56 64.54
N SER A 237 45.95 7.02 63.64
CA SER A 237 45.65 8.07 62.66
C SER A 237 44.59 7.63 61.65
N THR A 238 44.72 6.42 61.10
CA THR A 238 43.74 5.81 60.20
C THR A 238 42.41 5.54 60.90
N TYR A 239 42.45 5.11 62.17
CA TYR A 239 41.25 4.98 63.00
C TYR A 239 40.52 6.32 63.13
N ARG A 240 41.23 7.38 63.52
CA ARG A 240 40.63 8.71 63.72
C ARG A 240 39.98 9.24 62.45
N GLN A 241 40.62 9.06 61.30
CA GLN A 241 40.05 9.47 60.01
C GLN A 241 38.75 8.72 59.68
N LYS A 242 38.72 7.39 59.84
CA LYS A 242 37.52 6.58 59.55
C LYS A 242 36.41 6.77 60.59
N ALA A 243 36.78 6.98 61.85
CA ALA A 243 35.82 7.25 62.92
C ALA A 243 35.05 8.55 62.65
N VAL A 244 35.74 9.63 62.24
CA VAL A 244 35.09 10.89 61.86
C VAL A 244 34.09 10.69 60.72
N GLN A 245 34.43 9.93 59.67
CA GLN A 245 33.52 9.65 58.56
C GLN A 245 32.25 8.91 59.01
N TYR A 246 32.39 7.90 59.88
CA TYR A 246 31.24 7.18 60.40
C TYR A 246 30.42 7.99 61.40
N GLU A 247 31.05 8.84 62.21
CA GLU A 247 30.37 9.75 63.12
C GLU A 247 29.57 10.82 62.36
N GLU A 248 30.11 11.36 61.27
CA GLU A 248 29.41 12.28 60.36
C GLU A 248 28.19 11.59 59.73
N HIS A 249 28.35 10.36 59.23
CA HIS A 249 27.25 9.61 58.65
C HIS A 249 26.16 9.25 59.68
N LEU A 250 26.56 8.87 60.91
CA LEU A 250 25.62 8.66 62.02
C LEU A 250 24.88 9.94 62.39
N ALA A 251 25.55 11.09 62.38
CA ALA A 251 24.92 12.39 62.64
C ALA A 251 23.90 12.75 61.54
N GLU A 252 24.20 12.44 60.28
CA GLU A 252 23.27 12.62 59.16
C GLU A 252 22.04 11.70 59.28
N LEU A 253 22.24 10.41 59.53
CA LEU A 253 21.15 9.44 59.72
C LEU A 253 20.28 9.81 60.93
N LYS A 254 20.89 10.23 62.04
CA LYS A 254 20.19 10.69 63.24
C LYS A 254 19.35 11.95 63.00
N ARG A 255 19.76 12.82 62.06
CA ARG A 255 18.98 14.01 61.66
C ARG A 255 17.86 13.67 60.68
N THR A 256 18.09 12.73 59.76
CA THR A 256 17.15 12.41 58.68
C THR A 256 16.02 11.46 59.11
N LEU A 257 16.30 10.49 59.99
CA LEU A 257 15.30 9.56 60.53
C LEU A 257 14.06 10.26 61.15
N PRO A 258 14.20 11.23 62.09
CA PRO A 258 13.04 11.88 62.68
C PRO A 258 12.25 12.71 61.66
N VAL A 259 12.90 13.23 60.62
CA VAL A 259 12.21 13.95 59.53
C VAL A 259 11.37 12.99 58.69
N LEU A 260 11.91 11.79 58.38
CA LEU A 260 11.17 10.77 57.64
C LEU A 260 10.02 10.17 58.46
N GLU A 261 10.22 9.98 59.76
CA GLU A 261 9.19 9.53 60.70
C GLU A 261 8.08 10.58 60.85
N ALA A 262 8.43 11.86 61.04
CA ALA A 262 7.46 12.95 61.09
C ALA A 262 6.68 13.12 59.76
N GLN A 263 7.33 12.90 58.61
CA GLN A 263 6.65 12.89 57.31
C GLN A 263 5.67 11.73 57.16
N LEU A 264 5.95 10.59 57.81
CA LEU A 264 5.03 9.47 57.87
C LEU A 264 3.85 9.82 58.79
N GLU A 265 4.10 10.28 60.02
CA GLU A 265 3.09 10.59 61.04
C GLU A 265 2.14 11.73 60.64
N LYS A 266 2.67 12.84 60.11
CA LYS A 266 1.86 13.96 59.60
C LYS A 266 0.86 13.53 58.53
N LYS A 267 1.16 12.45 57.80
CA LYS A 267 0.26 11.90 56.78
C LYS A 267 -0.81 10.97 57.36
N TRP A 268 -0.61 10.44 58.57
CA TRP A 268 -1.61 9.69 59.32
C TRP A 268 -2.57 10.61 60.09
N SER A 269 -2.11 11.77 60.56
CA SER A 269 -2.97 12.74 61.28
C SER A 269 -3.97 13.48 60.39
N VAL A 270 -3.73 13.54 59.07
CA VAL A 270 -4.66 14.12 58.07
C VAL A 270 -5.79 13.13 57.67
N LYS A 271 -5.80 11.93 58.29
CA LYS A 271 -6.80 10.87 58.04
C LYS A 271 -7.86 10.74 59.16
N LEU A 272 -7.85 11.61 60.16
CA LEU A 272 -8.92 11.80 61.16
C LEU A 272 -9.70 13.06 60.80
#